data_AF-A0A7J7GUV1-F1
#
_entry.id   AF-A0A7J7GUV1-F1
#
_cell.length_a   1.000
_cell.length_b   1.000
_cell.length_c   1.000
_cell.angle_alpha   90.00
_cell.angle_beta   90.00
_cell.angle_gamma   90.00
#
_symmetry.space_group_name_H-M   'P 1'
#
loop_
_entity.id
_entity.type
_entity.pdbx_description
1 polymer ?
#
loop_
_entity_poly.entity_id
_entity_poly.type
_entity_poly.pdbx_seq_one_letter_code
_entity_poly.pdbx_strand_id
1 'polypeptide(L)'
;MGTRIHVPFSCECMNGDFLGHTFTYITQTDDTYDKIARVAFANLTNIYWLQRVNKYDPTRIPDFVPINVTVNCSCGDQHVSKDYGLFATYPLRPGQNLSSVAAESGVSPELLQSYNPGSDFGAGYGLVFVPAKGQLLLS
;
A
#
# COMPACT_ATOMS: atom_id res chain seq x y z
N MET A 1 -13.23 -9.00 -14.69
CA MET A 1 -12.89 -9.08 -13.25
C MET A 1 -11.41 -8.76 -13.11
N GLY A 2 -10.91 -7.81 -12.34
CA GLY A 2 -11.46 -6.61 -11.71
C GLY A 2 -10.39 -5.51 -11.80
N THR A 3 -10.81 -4.28 -12.07
CA THR A 3 -9.92 -3.12 -12.30
C THR A 3 -9.32 -2.61 -11.00
N ARG A 4 -8.09 -2.09 -11.04
CA ARG A 4 -7.54 -1.30 -9.91
C ARG A 4 -8.18 0.08 -9.92
N ILE A 5 -8.41 0.62 -8.72
CA ILE A 5 -8.90 1.99 -8.53
C ILE A 5 -7.82 2.71 -7.71
N HIS A 6 -7.47 3.92 -8.14
CA HIS A 6 -6.57 4.79 -7.39
C HIS A 6 -7.37 5.57 -6.35
N VAL A 7 -7.01 5.41 -5.08
CA VAL A 7 -7.59 6.16 -3.96
C VAL A 7 -6.51 7.12 -3.44
N PRO A 8 -6.65 8.44 -3.65
CA PRO A 8 -5.68 9.40 -3.15
C PRO A 8 -5.80 9.53 -1.62
N PHE A 9 -4.65 9.60 -0.94
CA PHE A 9 -4.56 9.90 0.49
C PHE A 9 -3.27 10.67 0.77
N SER A 10 -3.25 11.41 1.89
CA SER A 10 -2.06 12.14 2.32
C SER A 10 -0.98 11.19 2.80
N CYS A 11 0.23 11.28 2.26
CA CYS A 11 1.39 10.55 2.76
C CYS A 11 2.13 11.38 3.80
N GLU A 12 2.31 10.87 5.02
CA GLU A 12 2.99 11.59 6.10
C GLU A 12 4.51 11.42 5.98
N CYS A 13 5.14 12.32 5.21
CA CYS A 13 6.55 12.24 4.83
C CYS A 13 7.55 12.84 5.84
N MET A 14 7.08 13.40 6.95
CA MET A 14 7.91 14.20 7.85
C MET A 14 8.24 13.41 9.14
N ASN A 15 9.47 12.90 9.21
CA ASN A 15 10.14 12.35 10.41
C ASN A 15 9.49 11.11 11.07
N GLY A 16 9.97 9.90 10.73
CA GLY A 16 9.67 8.69 11.49
C GLY A 16 10.19 7.38 10.88
N ASP A 17 10.14 6.29 11.66
CA ASP A 17 10.63 4.94 11.32
C ASP A 17 9.94 4.29 10.10
N PHE A 18 8.84 4.86 9.61
CA PHE A 18 8.12 4.42 8.41
C PHE A 18 7.31 5.58 7.79
N LEU A 19 7.04 5.48 6.48
CA LEU A 19 6.19 6.41 5.73
C LEU A 19 4.83 5.77 5.47
N GLY A 20 3.75 6.45 5.84
CA GLY A 20 2.40 5.90 5.71
C GLY A 20 1.30 6.91 5.99
N HIS A 21 0.09 6.39 5.99
CA HIS A 21 -1.09 7.06 6.51
C HIS A 21 -1.91 6.08 7.33
N THR A 22 -2.44 6.52 8.45
CA THR A 22 -3.30 5.71 9.31
C THR A 22 -4.76 6.09 9.12
N PHE A 23 -5.50 5.18 8.50
CA PHE A 23 -6.95 5.25 8.38
C PHE A 23 -7.60 4.74 9.67
N THR A 24 -8.84 5.18 9.91
CA THR A 24 -9.72 4.55 10.90
C THR A 24 -10.68 3.59 10.19
N TYR A 25 -10.79 2.37 10.71
CA TYR A 25 -11.76 1.37 10.25
C TYR A 25 -12.65 0.96 11.41
N ILE A 26 -13.97 0.93 11.21
CA ILE A 26 -14.91 0.42 12.21
C ILE A 26 -15.11 -1.07 11.96
N THR A 27 -14.72 -1.89 12.93
CA THR A 27 -14.84 -3.35 12.84
C THR A 27 -16.30 -3.79 12.70
N GLN A 28 -16.51 -4.89 12.00
CA GLN A 28 -17.78 -5.55 11.78
C GLN A 28 -17.78 -6.91 12.47
N THR A 29 -18.95 -7.53 12.57
CA THR A 29 -19.07 -8.90 13.09
C THR A 29 -18.23 -9.87 12.27
N ASP A 30 -17.51 -10.75 12.99
CA ASP A 30 -16.59 -11.77 12.48
C ASP A 30 -15.34 -11.22 11.77
N ASP A 31 -15.00 -9.94 11.97
CA ASP A 31 -13.74 -9.39 11.47
C ASP A 31 -12.52 -10.04 12.13
N THR A 32 -11.49 -10.24 11.33
CA THR A 32 -10.15 -10.59 11.78
C THR A 32 -9.16 -9.65 11.11
N TYR A 33 -7.96 -9.47 11.69
CA TYR A 33 -6.93 -8.67 11.02
C TYR A 33 -6.57 -9.19 9.63
N ASP A 34 -6.66 -10.51 9.40
CA ASP A 34 -6.46 -11.09 8.06
C ASP A 34 -7.55 -10.65 7.07
N LYS A 35 -8.83 -10.75 7.45
CA LYS A 35 -9.95 -10.31 6.61
C LYS A 35 -9.87 -8.81 6.33
N ILE A 36 -9.58 -8.01 7.34
CA ILE A 36 -9.44 -6.56 7.18
C ILE A 36 -8.30 -6.23 6.21
N ALA A 37 -7.12 -6.83 6.39
CA ALA A 37 -5.98 -6.58 5.51
C ALA A 37 -6.23 -7.01 4.07
N ARG A 38 -6.72 -8.24 3.86
CA ARG A 38 -6.81 -8.87 2.53
C ARG A 38 -8.07 -8.48 1.76
N VAL A 39 -9.18 -8.28 2.46
CA VAL A 39 -10.49 -8.03 1.85
C VAL A 39 -10.82 -6.54 1.91
N ALA A 40 -10.93 -5.97 3.11
CA ALA A 40 -11.35 -4.57 3.25
C ALA A 40 -10.31 -3.58 2.70
N PHE A 41 -9.02 -3.86 2.91
CA PHE A 41 -7.91 -3.03 2.43
C PHE A 41 -7.17 -3.63 1.22
N ALA A 42 -7.66 -4.71 0.63
CA ALA A 42 -7.14 -5.28 -0.62
C ALA A 42 -5.60 -5.51 -0.65
N ASN A 43 -5.02 -5.92 0.48
CA ASN A 43 -3.57 -6.10 0.70
C ASN A 43 -2.73 -4.81 0.71
N LEU A 44 -3.34 -3.62 0.91
CA LEU A 44 -2.61 -2.37 1.14
C LEU A 44 -1.97 -2.27 2.54
N THR A 45 -2.38 -3.16 3.44
CA THR A 45 -1.79 -3.36 4.76
C THR A 45 -1.57 -4.86 5.01
N ASN A 46 -1.00 -5.23 6.15
CA ASN A 46 -0.83 -6.62 6.54
C ASN A 46 -1.13 -6.83 8.04
N ILE A 47 -1.21 -8.09 8.44
CA ILE A 47 -1.53 -8.48 9.82
C ILE A 47 -0.50 -7.90 10.80
N TYR A 48 0.79 -7.91 10.44
CA TYR A 48 1.85 -7.35 11.28
C TYR A 48 1.60 -5.88 11.62
N TRP A 49 1.28 -5.05 10.62
CA TRP A 49 0.98 -3.63 10.84
C TRP A 49 -0.27 -3.44 11.69
N LEU A 50 -1.35 -4.16 11.38
CA LEU A 50 -2.59 -4.09 12.14
C LEU A 50 -2.38 -4.46 13.62
N GLN A 51 -1.60 -5.50 13.91
CA GLN A 51 -1.27 -5.90 15.28
C GLN A 51 -0.36 -4.88 15.97
N ARG A 52 0.58 -4.28 15.24
CA ARG A 52 1.55 -3.32 15.82
C ARG A 52 0.88 -2.03 16.29
N VAL A 53 -0.12 -1.54 15.57
CA VAL A 53 -0.74 -0.22 15.82
C VAL A 53 -2.06 -0.29 16.57
N ASN A 54 -2.51 -1.49 16.94
CA ASN A 54 -3.72 -1.71 17.71
C ASN A 54 -3.44 -2.52 18.97
N LYS A 55 -4.25 -2.30 20.00
CA LYS A 55 -4.12 -2.95 21.32
C LYS A 55 -4.95 -4.22 21.48
N TYR A 56 -5.73 -4.61 20.45
CA TYR A 56 -6.65 -5.73 20.55
C TYR A 56 -5.93 -7.05 20.31
N ASP A 57 -6.40 -8.08 21.01
CA ASP A 57 -5.95 -9.46 20.80
C ASP A 57 -6.29 -9.87 19.35
N PRO A 58 -5.32 -10.37 18.56
CA PRO A 58 -5.56 -10.74 17.16
C PRO A 58 -6.65 -11.79 16.95
N THR A 59 -6.95 -12.58 17.98
CA THR A 59 -7.97 -13.63 17.98
C THR A 59 -9.33 -13.15 18.48
N ARG A 60 -9.41 -11.94 19.05
CA ARG A 60 -10.60 -11.39 19.71
C ARG A 60 -10.70 -9.88 19.50
N ILE A 61 -10.83 -9.48 18.25
CA ILE A 61 -11.11 -8.08 17.89
C ILE A 61 -12.59 -7.81 18.22
N PRO A 62 -12.93 -6.78 19.01
CA PRO A 62 -14.34 -6.46 19.29
C PRO A 62 -15.07 -5.98 18.03
N ASP A 63 -16.37 -6.22 17.96
CA ASP A 63 -17.24 -5.69 16.90
C ASP A 63 -17.53 -4.19 17.11
N PHE A 64 -17.73 -3.46 16.02
CA PHE A 64 -18.19 -2.07 15.99
C PHE A 64 -17.30 -1.08 16.74
N VAL A 65 -15.98 -1.35 16.81
CA VAL A 65 -15.00 -0.44 17.41
C VAL A 65 -14.05 0.13 16.35
N PRO A 66 -13.56 1.37 16.53
CA PRO A 66 -12.54 1.92 15.66
C PRO A 66 -11.19 1.24 15.91
N ILE A 67 -10.54 0.84 14.82
CA ILE A 67 -9.15 0.41 14.80
C ILE A 67 -8.33 1.28 13.83
N ASN A 68 -7.02 1.33 14.08
CA ASN A 68 -6.05 1.99 13.22
C ASN A 68 -5.62 1.04 12.11
N VAL A 69 -5.62 1.52 10.86
CA VAL A 69 -5.14 0.78 9.71
C VAL A 69 -4.10 1.60 8.96
N THR A 70 -2.83 1.23 9.13
CA THR A 70 -1.72 1.92 8.45
C THR A 70 -1.50 1.34 7.07
N VAL A 71 -1.49 2.21 6.06
CA VAL A 71 -1.09 1.93 4.68
C VAL A 71 0.21 2.66 4.40
N ASN A 72 1.23 1.92 3.97
CA ASN A 72 2.52 2.52 3.63
C ASN A 72 2.41 3.32 2.34
N CYS A 73 3.21 4.37 2.22
CA CYS A 73 3.32 5.19 1.02
C CYS A 73 4.78 5.58 0.79
N SER A 74 5.07 6.17 -0.37
CA SER A 74 6.39 6.70 -0.71
C SER A 74 6.27 8.14 -1.17
N CYS A 75 7.24 8.95 -0.77
CA CYS A 75 7.38 10.34 -1.18
C CYS A 75 8.46 10.50 -2.28
N GLY A 76 8.95 9.37 -2.80
CA GLY A 76 10.04 9.31 -3.75
C GLY A 76 11.42 9.29 -3.12
N ASP A 77 12.42 9.20 -3.99
CA ASP A 77 13.83 9.31 -3.65
C ASP A 77 14.52 10.17 -4.72
N GLN A 78 14.97 11.36 -4.31
CA GLN A 78 15.63 12.31 -5.18
C GLN A 78 16.95 11.79 -5.78
N HIS A 79 17.54 10.74 -5.21
CA HIS A 79 18.72 10.08 -5.77
C HIS A 79 18.38 9.14 -6.92
N VAL A 80 17.14 8.64 -6.98
CA VAL A 80 16.63 7.85 -8.11
C VAL A 80 16.17 8.78 -9.24
N SER A 81 15.30 9.75 -8.92
CA SER A 81 14.89 10.81 -9.85
C SER A 81 14.22 11.96 -9.12
N LYS A 82 14.38 13.17 -9.65
CA LYS A 82 13.71 14.39 -9.16
C LYS A 82 12.35 14.64 -9.79
N ASP A 83 11.96 13.82 -10.78
CA ASP A 83 10.76 14.05 -11.59
C ASP A 83 9.50 13.43 -10.98
N TYR A 84 9.65 12.62 -9.92
CA TYR A 84 8.55 11.86 -9.32
C TYR A 84 8.39 12.20 -7.83
N GLY A 85 7.28 12.86 -7.50
CA GLY A 85 6.88 13.16 -6.11
C GLY A 85 5.53 12.54 -5.70
N LEU A 86 4.92 11.74 -6.58
CA LEU A 86 3.65 11.07 -6.33
C LEU A 86 3.80 9.58 -6.65
N PHE A 87 3.37 8.73 -5.72
CA PHE A 87 3.50 7.27 -5.84
C PHE A 87 2.19 6.58 -5.50
N ALA A 88 1.89 5.53 -6.25
CA ALA A 88 0.87 4.56 -5.91
C ALA A 88 1.49 3.45 -5.04
N THR A 89 0.86 3.18 -3.89
CA THR A 89 1.09 1.96 -3.12
C THR A 89 0.45 0.79 -3.86
N TYR A 90 1.26 -0.13 -4.35
CA TYR A 90 0.84 -1.16 -5.29
C TYR A 90 1.02 -2.57 -4.68
N PRO A 91 -0.07 -3.21 -4.23
CA PRO A 91 -0.02 -4.61 -3.81
C PRO A 91 0.19 -5.52 -5.03
N LEU A 92 1.25 -6.33 -4.98
CA LEU A 92 1.51 -7.37 -5.98
C LEU A 92 0.45 -8.47 -5.88
N ARG A 93 0.03 -8.99 -7.04
CA ARG A 93 -0.93 -10.10 -7.15
C ARG A 93 -0.23 -11.35 -7.70
N PRO A 94 -0.73 -12.55 -7.40
CA PRO A 94 -0.22 -13.79 -7.98
C PRO A 94 -0.18 -13.72 -9.51
N GLY A 95 0.92 -14.19 -10.10
CA GLY A 95 1.14 -14.19 -11.55
C GLY A 95 1.72 -12.89 -12.12
N GLN A 96 1.86 -11.83 -11.31
CA GLN A 96 2.58 -10.63 -11.72
C GLN A 96 4.10 -10.84 -11.65
N ASN A 97 4.81 -9.98 -12.38
CA ASN A 97 6.26 -9.81 -12.38
C ASN A 97 6.61 -8.37 -12.78
N LEU A 98 7.90 -8.02 -12.74
CA LEU A 98 8.37 -6.66 -13.03
C LEU A 98 7.86 -6.14 -14.39
N SER A 99 7.97 -6.95 -15.45
CA SER A 99 7.53 -6.57 -16.80
C SER A 99 6.02 -6.32 -16.88
N SER A 100 5.21 -7.16 -16.23
CA SER A 100 3.76 -6.97 -16.21
C SER A 100 3.33 -5.71 -15.45
N VAL A 101 4.01 -5.39 -14.34
CA VAL A 101 3.74 -4.17 -13.55
C VAL A 101 4.20 -2.93 -14.32
N ALA A 102 5.35 -3.00 -15.00
CA ALA A 102 5.83 -1.95 -15.90
C ALA A 102 4.83 -1.66 -17.03
N ALA A 103 4.33 -2.71 -17.69
CA ALA A 103 3.34 -2.58 -18.75
C ALA A 103 2.01 -1.97 -18.24
N GLU A 104 1.53 -2.39 -17.07
CA GLU A 104 0.29 -1.88 -16.47
C GLU A 104 0.41 -0.42 -16.02
N SER A 105 1.56 -0.04 -15.45
CA SER A 105 1.80 1.31 -14.92
C SER A 105 2.29 2.32 -15.96
N GLY A 106 2.86 1.86 -17.08
CA GLY A 106 3.56 2.71 -18.03
C GLY A 106 4.88 3.28 -17.50
N VAL A 107 5.44 2.71 -16.43
CA VAL A 107 6.74 3.04 -15.84
C VAL A 107 7.77 2.02 -16.32
N SER A 108 8.99 2.44 -16.64
CA SER A 108 10.01 1.50 -17.11
C SER A 108 10.40 0.49 -16.00
N PRO A 109 10.71 -0.77 -16.36
CA PRO A 109 11.18 -1.77 -15.41
C PRO A 109 12.36 -1.30 -14.55
N GLU A 110 13.31 -0.58 -15.16
CA GLU A 110 14.52 -0.11 -14.50
C GLU A 110 14.20 0.93 -13.41
N LEU A 111 13.24 1.82 -13.70
CA LEU A 111 12.81 2.84 -12.75
C LEU A 111 12.00 2.23 -11.60
N LEU A 112 11.12 1.28 -11.91
CA LEU A 112 10.39 0.51 -10.89
C LEU A 112 11.35 -0.21 -9.94
N GLN A 113 12.38 -0.86 -10.48
CA GLN A 113 13.35 -1.59 -9.67
C GLN A 113 14.22 -0.64 -8.83
N SER A 114 14.55 0.54 -9.36
CA SER A 114 15.32 1.56 -8.64
C SER A 114 14.56 2.13 -7.44
N TYR A 115 13.24 2.29 -7.52
CA TYR A 115 12.40 2.69 -6.38
C TYR A 115 12.05 1.55 -5.41
N ASN A 116 12.27 0.30 -5.81
CA ASN A 116 11.90 -0.88 -5.03
C ASN A 116 13.10 -1.84 -4.89
N PRO A 117 14.24 -1.37 -4.36
CA PRO A 117 15.45 -2.18 -4.28
C PRO A 117 15.22 -3.45 -3.46
N GLY A 118 15.62 -4.61 -4.00
CA GLY A 118 15.46 -5.91 -3.36
C GLY A 118 14.05 -6.49 -3.34
N SER A 119 13.06 -5.80 -3.92
CA SER A 119 11.69 -6.34 -4.01
C SER A 119 11.59 -7.43 -5.08
N ASP A 120 10.93 -8.54 -4.74
CA ASP A 120 10.55 -9.57 -5.70
C ASP A 120 9.16 -9.28 -6.27
N PHE A 121 9.11 -8.70 -7.47
CA PHE A 121 7.85 -8.41 -8.17
C PHE A 121 7.06 -9.68 -8.53
N GLY A 122 7.70 -10.85 -8.51
CA GLY A 122 7.11 -12.16 -8.75
C GLY A 122 6.51 -12.84 -7.52
N ALA A 123 6.69 -12.27 -6.33
CA ALA A 123 6.29 -12.90 -5.07
C ALA A 123 4.78 -13.18 -4.97
N GLY A 124 3.96 -12.40 -5.70
CA GLY A 124 2.50 -12.52 -5.66
C GLY A 124 1.86 -11.96 -4.38
N TYR A 125 2.64 -11.30 -3.54
CA TYR A 125 2.24 -10.60 -2.32
C TYR A 125 3.22 -9.45 -2.05
N GLY A 126 2.91 -8.62 -1.05
CA GLY A 126 3.74 -7.49 -0.67
C GLY A 126 3.44 -6.24 -1.48
N LEU A 127 4.10 -5.14 -1.10
CA LEU A 127 3.90 -3.82 -1.67
C LEU A 127 5.12 -3.40 -2.47
N VAL A 128 4.88 -2.74 -3.60
CA VAL A 128 5.86 -1.93 -4.32
C VAL A 128 5.31 -0.52 -4.49
N PHE A 129 6.19 0.46 -4.67
CA PHE A 129 5.85 1.86 -4.90
C PHE A 129 6.07 2.19 -6.37
N VAL A 130 4.97 2.54 -7.03
CA VAL A 130 4.94 2.81 -8.47
C VAL A 130 4.80 4.32 -8.67
N PRO A 131 5.73 5.00 -9.36
CA PRO A 131 5.57 6.41 -9.68
C PRO A 131 4.25 6.64 -10.41
N ALA A 132 3.43 7.52 -9.86
CA ALA A 132 2.17 7.91 -10.47
C ALA A 132 2.38 9.26 -11.16
N LYS A 133 1.95 9.36 -12.42
CA LYS A 133 1.80 10.68 -13.04
C LYS A 133 0.62 11.35 -12.34
N GLY A 134 0.86 12.51 -11.74
CA GLY A 134 -0.19 13.28 -11.09
C GLY A 134 -1.27 13.66 -12.09
N GLN A 135 -2.33 12.87 -12.18
CA GLN A 135 -3.60 13.38 -12.66
C GLN A 135 -4.22 14.10 -11.47
N LEU A 136 -3.92 15.39 -11.36
CA LEU A 136 -4.69 16.33 -10.55
C LEU A 136 -6.15 16.23 -11.01
N LEU A 137 -6.92 15.36 -10.39
CA LEU A 137 -8.36 15.47 -10.39
C LEU A 137 -8.66 16.65 -9.46
N LEU A 138 -8.70 17.84 -10.05
CA LEU A 138 -9.45 18.95 -9.49
C LEU A 138 -10.91 18.49 -9.49
N SER A 139 -11.44 18.22 -8.31
CA SER A 139 -12.88 18.15 -8.04
C SER A 139 -13.19 19.10 -6.90
#